data_AF-A0A960FY63-F1
#
_entry.id   AF-A0A960FY63-F1
#
_cell.length_a   1.000
_cell.length_b   1.000
_cell.length_c   1.000
_cell.angle_alpha   90.00
_cell.angle_beta   90.00
_cell.angle_gamma   90.00
#
_symmetry.space_group_name_H-M   'P 1'
#
loop_
_entity.id
_entity.type
_entity.pdbx_description
1 polymer ?
#
loop_
_entity_poly.entity_id
_entity_poly.type
_entity_poly.pdbx_seq_one_letter_code
_entity_poly.pdbx_strand_id
1 'polypeptide(L)'
;REHIVHTPLSIARRQQVFGYTEEELRILLAPMAQTGAEPIGSMGTDTPVAVLSDRPRLLFDYFSQLFAQVTNPPLDAIREEIITSLSSPIGPEGNLLEATPAHCRQVLLPFPVIDNDELAKLLHINQDGDLPGFAAMRVSGLYDINGGAQALADRLEEIFAEIDEAIENGVRFLVLSDRDSDFDHAPIPSLLLTSAVHHHLVRQKTRTSTSLLVEAGDVREVHHVALLVGYGAAAVNPYLAMETVESMVRSGALTEISPEQAVRNLVKALGKGVLKVMSKMGISTVASYRGAQVFEALGLSRELVDRHFTGTPTKLGGIGIDVIHDEVRRRHDVAYPLTGISPAHRQLDVGGEYQWRREGEPHLFDPETVFRLQHATREGRYDVFRQYTDKVDDQSRHLMTLRGLFDLKLGERPPVPIEEVEPVSEIVKRFSTGAMSYGSISQEAHETLAIAMNRIGAKSNTGEGGEDPQRFIPLDNGDSKRSAIKQVASGRFGVTSEYLVNADDIQIKMAQGAKPGEGGQLPGHKVYPWVAKTRHSTPGVGLISPPPHHDIYSI
;
A
#
# COMPACT_ATOMS: atom_id res chain seq x y z
N ARG A 1 9.82 -17.92 -27.57
CA ARG A 1 11.22 -17.68 -27.13
C ARG A 1 11.53 -18.71 -26.06
N GLU A 2 12.75 -19.25 -25.95
CA GLU A 2 13.08 -20.13 -24.80
C GLU A 2 13.05 -19.31 -23.50
N HIS A 3 12.49 -19.90 -22.43
CA HIS A 3 12.46 -19.26 -21.11
C HIS A 3 13.88 -19.09 -20.58
N ILE A 4 14.32 -17.84 -20.40
CA ILE A 4 15.69 -17.54 -19.98
C ILE A 4 15.76 -17.67 -18.45
N VAL A 5 16.55 -18.64 -17.99
CA VAL A 5 16.84 -18.82 -16.57
C VAL A 5 18.06 -17.99 -16.18
N HIS A 6 17.83 -16.87 -15.50
CA HIS A 6 18.91 -16.04 -14.96
C HIS A 6 19.57 -16.68 -13.74
N THR A 7 20.87 -16.43 -13.57
CA THR A 7 21.62 -16.92 -12.41
C THR A 7 21.18 -16.21 -11.13
N PRO A 8 21.26 -16.86 -9.95
CA PRO A 8 20.92 -16.21 -8.68
C PRO A 8 21.68 -14.90 -8.44
N LEU A 9 22.96 -14.83 -8.83
CA LEU A 9 23.77 -13.61 -8.72
C LEU A 9 23.26 -12.48 -9.61
N SER A 10 22.79 -12.79 -10.82
CA SER A 10 22.19 -11.79 -11.72
C SER A 10 20.86 -11.28 -11.19
N ILE A 11 20.04 -12.16 -10.59
CA ILE A 11 18.77 -11.78 -9.97
C ILE A 11 19.04 -10.91 -8.74
N ALA A 12 19.95 -11.31 -7.86
CA ALA A 12 20.32 -10.56 -6.66
C ALA A 12 20.83 -9.15 -6.97
N ARG A 13 21.68 -9.00 -8.00
CA ARG A 13 22.13 -7.66 -8.42
C ARG A 13 20.99 -6.77 -8.88
N ARG A 14 20.07 -7.29 -9.70
CA ARG A 14 18.90 -6.52 -10.14
C ARG A 14 17.98 -6.20 -8.97
N GLN A 15 17.77 -7.14 -8.06
CA GLN A 15 17.05 -6.92 -6.81
C GLN A 15 17.65 -5.75 -6.00
N GLN A 16 18.97 -5.64 -5.91
CA GLN A 16 19.65 -4.50 -5.27
C GLN A 16 19.33 -3.17 -5.98
N VAL A 17 19.45 -3.11 -7.32
CA VAL A 17 19.12 -1.90 -8.11
C VAL A 17 17.68 -1.43 -7.83
N PHE A 18 16.74 -2.36 -7.77
CA PHE A 18 15.32 -2.06 -7.54
C PHE A 18 14.94 -2.02 -6.05
N GLY A 19 15.89 -2.16 -5.13
CA GLY A 19 15.70 -2.00 -3.68
C GLY A 19 14.91 -3.12 -2.99
N TYR A 20 14.97 -4.35 -3.48
CA TYR A 20 14.37 -5.51 -2.80
C TYR A 20 15.15 -5.85 -1.52
N THR A 21 14.40 -6.29 -0.52
CA THR A 21 14.91 -6.71 0.80
C THR A 21 14.55 -8.16 1.10
N GLU A 22 15.32 -8.79 2.01
CA GLU A 22 14.99 -10.13 2.51
C GLU A 22 13.62 -10.17 3.19
N GLU A 23 13.22 -9.06 3.85
CA GLU A 23 11.90 -8.91 4.44
C GLU A 23 10.81 -9.03 3.38
N GLU A 24 10.84 -8.21 2.32
CA GLU A 24 9.83 -8.24 1.24
C GLU A 24 9.76 -9.60 0.55
N LEU A 25 10.90 -10.23 0.28
CA LEU A 25 10.93 -11.59 -0.29
C LEU A 25 10.18 -12.58 0.61
N ARG A 26 10.42 -12.53 1.92
CA ARG A 26 9.86 -13.48 2.89
C ARG A 26 8.40 -13.20 3.24
N ILE A 27 8.01 -11.95 3.40
CA ILE A 27 6.66 -11.60 3.91
C ILE A 27 5.68 -11.19 2.80
N LEU A 28 6.18 -10.81 1.61
CA LEU A 28 5.34 -10.42 0.47
C LEU A 28 5.37 -11.47 -0.63
N LEU A 29 6.54 -11.69 -1.25
CA LEU A 29 6.64 -12.52 -2.45
C LEU A 29 6.41 -14.00 -2.15
N ALA A 30 7.01 -14.54 -1.08
CA ALA A 30 6.82 -15.94 -0.70
C ALA A 30 5.34 -16.29 -0.45
N PRO A 31 4.58 -15.56 0.38
CA PRO A 31 3.16 -15.85 0.59
C PRO A 31 2.32 -15.71 -0.68
N MET A 32 2.58 -14.69 -1.51
CA MET A 32 1.87 -14.52 -2.79
C MET A 32 2.15 -15.68 -3.74
N ALA A 33 3.40 -16.12 -3.84
CA ALA A 33 3.80 -17.26 -4.66
C ALA A 33 3.22 -18.60 -4.16
N GLN A 34 3.10 -18.79 -2.84
CA GLN A 34 2.54 -20.01 -2.26
C GLN A 34 1.02 -20.09 -2.38
N THR A 35 0.33 -19.01 -2.02
CA THR A 35 -1.13 -19.03 -1.81
C THR A 35 -1.93 -18.40 -2.95
N GLY A 36 -1.29 -17.59 -3.79
CA GLY A 36 -1.98 -16.80 -4.82
C GLY A 36 -2.89 -15.70 -4.26
N ALA A 37 -2.62 -15.25 -3.03
CA ALA A 37 -3.31 -14.17 -2.35
C ALA A 37 -2.31 -13.22 -1.68
N GLU A 38 -2.71 -11.96 -1.46
CA GLU A 38 -1.86 -11.00 -0.73
C GLU A 38 -1.60 -11.48 0.71
N PRO A 39 -0.42 -11.18 1.28
CA PRO A 39 -0.14 -11.46 2.67
C PRO A 39 -1.02 -10.61 3.61
N ILE A 40 -1.40 -11.18 4.75
CA ILE A 40 -2.14 -10.47 5.80
C ILE A 40 -1.19 -10.13 6.95
N GLY A 41 -1.19 -8.85 7.35
CA GLY A 41 -0.44 -8.34 8.51
C GLY A 41 -1.34 -7.92 9.66
N SER A 42 -0.73 -7.39 10.73
CA SER A 42 -1.43 -6.82 11.88
C SER A 42 -0.62 -5.68 12.50
N MET A 43 -1.25 -4.91 13.41
CA MET A 43 -0.74 -3.63 13.92
C MET A 43 -0.75 -2.50 12.86
N GLY A 44 -0.49 -1.27 13.29
CA GLY A 44 -0.40 -0.11 12.39
C GLY A 44 1.03 0.07 11.86
N THR A 45 1.17 0.89 10.81
CA THR A 45 2.49 1.42 10.41
C THR A 45 2.94 2.46 11.44
N ASP A 46 4.17 2.29 11.91
CA ASP A 46 4.84 3.19 12.84
C ASP A 46 6.26 3.54 12.38
N THR A 47 6.53 3.33 11.09
CA THR A 47 7.71 3.83 10.37
C THR A 47 7.49 5.28 9.91
N PRO A 48 8.55 6.02 9.57
CA PRO A 48 8.41 7.34 8.96
C PRO A 48 7.63 7.30 7.65
N VAL A 49 6.85 8.35 7.39
CA VAL A 49 6.36 8.59 6.03
C VAL A 49 7.55 8.78 5.09
N ALA A 50 7.43 8.35 3.83
CA ALA A 50 8.56 8.27 2.89
C ALA A 50 9.46 9.52 2.84
N VAL A 51 8.84 10.71 2.76
CA VAL A 51 9.55 12.00 2.71
C VAL A 51 10.37 12.35 3.97
N LEU A 52 10.13 11.66 5.09
CA LEU A 52 10.87 11.84 6.35
C LEU A 52 11.88 10.71 6.61
N SER A 53 11.92 9.67 5.77
CA SER A 53 12.87 8.57 5.93
C SER A 53 14.27 9.00 5.49
N ASP A 54 15.29 8.54 6.23
CA ASP A 54 16.69 8.68 5.84
C ASP A 54 17.12 7.59 4.83
N ARG A 55 16.31 6.54 4.68
CA ARG A 55 16.56 5.42 3.75
C ARG A 55 15.98 5.74 2.37
N PRO A 56 16.60 5.23 1.28
CA PRO A 56 16.08 5.45 -0.06
C PRO A 56 14.74 4.74 -0.23
N ARG A 57 13.66 5.49 -0.49
CA ARG A 57 12.31 4.95 -0.70
C ARG A 57 12.03 4.70 -2.17
N LEU A 58 11.01 3.91 -2.45
CA LEU A 58 10.49 3.79 -3.81
C LEU A 58 9.51 4.94 -4.07
N LEU A 59 9.40 5.38 -5.31
CA LEU A 59 8.46 6.43 -5.67
C LEU A 59 7.00 6.06 -5.33
N PHE A 60 6.68 4.76 -5.32
CA PHE A 60 5.37 4.25 -4.90
C PHE A 60 5.02 4.67 -3.45
N ASP A 61 5.99 4.73 -2.54
CA ASP A 61 5.77 5.01 -1.11
C ASP A 61 5.30 6.45 -0.84
N TYR A 62 5.46 7.35 -1.81
CA TYR A 62 5.02 8.74 -1.72
C TYR A 62 3.53 8.91 -2.06
N PHE A 63 2.82 7.83 -2.41
CA PHE A 63 1.40 7.87 -2.75
C PHE A 63 0.56 7.07 -1.75
N SER A 64 -0.57 7.62 -1.36
CA SER A 64 -1.57 6.96 -0.52
C SER A 64 -2.83 6.68 -1.34
N GLN A 65 -3.38 5.47 -1.20
CA GLN A 65 -4.65 5.09 -1.84
C GLN A 65 -5.80 5.94 -1.27
N LEU A 66 -6.58 6.57 -2.14
CA LEU A 66 -7.85 7.16 -1.74
C LEU A 66 -8.91 6.07 -1.59
N PHE A 67 -9.94 6.36 -0.80
CA PHE A 67 -11.04 5.45 -0.54
C PHE A 67 -12.33 6.23 -0.31
N ALA A 68 -13.45 5.57 -0.61
CA ALA A 68 -14.77 6.16 -0.46
C ALA A 68 -15.20 6.20 1.01
N GLN A 69 -15.82 7.31 1.40
CA GLN A 69 -16.41 7.48 2.73
C GLN A 69 -17.68 8.32 2.60
N VAL A 70 -18.79 7.80 3.14
CA VAL A 70 -20.11 8.45 3.29
C VAL A 70 -20.79 8.84 1.97
N THR A 71 -20.13 9.66 1.15
CA THR A 71 -20.60 10.16 -0.15
C THR A 71 -20.98 9.05 -1.13
N ASN A 72 -20.18 7.98 -1.17
CA ASN A 72 -20.46 6.75 -1.89
C ASN A 72 -19.90 5.53 -1.12
N PRO A 73 -20.42 4.33 -1.35
CA PRO A 73 -19.94 3.11 -0.68
C PRO A 73 -18.73 2.48 -1.40
N PRO A 74 -17.82 1.82 -0.68
CA PRO A 74 -16.92 0.83 -1.27
C PRO A 74 -17.69 -0.42 -1.72
N LEU A 75 -17.07 -1.23 -2.58
CA LEU A 75 -17.62 -2.46 -3.14
C LEU A 75 -17.06 -3.70 -2.43
N ASP A 76 -17.87 -4.75 -2.23
CA ASP A 76 -17.41 -6.06 -1.78
C ASP A 76 -16.85 -6.90 -2.94
N ALA A 77 -15.55 -6.77 -3.21
CA ALA A 77 -14.86 -7.49 -4.28
C ALA A 77 -14.88 -9.02 -4.18
N ILE A 78 -15.29 -9.60 -3.04
CA ILE A 78 -15.34 -11.05 -2.83
C ILE A 78 -16.77 -11.56 -3.08
N ARG A 79 -17.77 -10.93 -2.47
CA ARG A 79 -19.17 -11.39 -2.53
C ARG A 79 -19.90 -10.87 -3.76
N GLU A 80 -19.48 -9.73 -4.27
CA GLU A 80 -20.06 -9.07 -5.43
C GLU A 80 -19.12 -9.17 -6.65
N GLU A 81 -18.27 -10.21 -6.71
CA GLU A 81 -17.30 -10.45 -7.78
C GLU A 81 -17.96 -10.44 -9.18
N ILE A 82 -19.23 -10.86 -9.28
CA ILE A 82 -19.98 -10.92 -10.55
C ILE A 82 -20.14 -9.55 -11.24
N ILE A 83 -20.12 -8.45 -10.49
CA ILE A 83 -20.21 -7.09 -11.07
C ILE A 83 -18.84 -6.47 -11.32
N THR A 84 -17.76 -7.20 -11.08
CA THR A 84 -16.39 -6.72 -11.24
C THR A 84 -15.74 -7.25 -12.52
N SER A 85 -14.79 -6.49 -13.07
CA SER A 85 -13.99 -6.95 -14.21
C SER A 85 -12.55 -6.46 -14.13
N LEU A 86 -11.62 -7.42 -14.18
CA LEU A 86 -10.19 -7.20 -14.40
C LEU A 86 -9.82 -7.31 -15.89
N SER A 87 -10.79 -7.61 -16.76
CA SER A 87 -10.60 -7.65 -18.21
C SER A 87 -10.75 -6.25 -18.80
N SER A 88 -9.87 -5.89 -19.73
CA SER A 88 -9.91 -4.63 -20.47
C SER A 88 -9.42 -4.83 -21.91
N PRO A 89 -10.11 -4.23 -22.91
CA PRO A 89 -9.53 -4.12 -24.23
C PRO A 89 -8.38 -3.10 -24.25
N ILE A 90 -7.41 -3.35 -25.12
CA ILE A 90 -6.24 -2.50 -25.37
C ILE A 90 -6.00 -2.36 -26.88
N GLY A 91 -5.33 -1.29 -27.26
CA GLY A 91 -5.10 -0.89 -28.65
C GLY A 91 -5.67 0.50 -28.93
N PRO A 92 -5.65 0.94 -30.19
CA PRO A 92 -6.23 2.22 -30.57
C PRO A 92 -7.74 2.24 -30.35
N GLU A 93 -8.24 3.34 -29.83
CA GLU A 93 -9.65 3.62 -29.63
C GLU A 93 -10.19 4.43 -30.81
N GLY A 94 -11.34 4.03 -31.35
CA GLY A 94 -12.00 4.71 -32.46
C GLY A 94 -12.81 5.92 -32.04
N ASN A 95 -13.50 6.54 -33.01
CA ASN A 95 -14.39 7.67 -32.75
C ASN A 95 -15.64 7.19 -31.98
N LEU A 96 -15.78 7.62 -30.73
CA LEU A 96 -16.92 7.27 -29.87
C LEU A 96 -18.29 7.64 -30.47
N LEU A 97 -18.34 8.61 -31.38
CA LEU A 97 -19.58 9.05 -32.03
C LEU A 97 -20.01 8.18 -33.22
N GLU A 98 -19.18 7.21 -33.63
CA GLU A 98 -19.44 6.34 -34.78
C GLU A 98 -19.44 4.86 -34.38
N ALA A 99 -20.37 4.08 -34.93
CA ALA A 99 -20.44 2.63 -34.70
C ALA A 99 -19.92 1.87 -35.93
N THR A 100 -18.61 1.58 -35.94
CA THR A 100 -17.96 0.86 -37.05
C THR A 100 -17.30 -0.46 -36.59
N PRO A 101 -17.18 -1.48 -37.46
CA PRO A 101 -16.47 -2.73 -37.11
C PRO A 101 -15.00 -2.54 -36.70
N ALA A 102 -14.39 -1.41 -37.07
CA ALA A 102 -13.01 -1.10 -36.70
C ALA A 102 -12.82 -0.97 -35.18
N HIS A 103 -13.87 -0.60 -34.42
CA HIS A 103 -13.82 -0.53 -32.96
C HIS A 103 -13.52 -1.87 -32.30
N CYS A 104 -13.86 -2.99 -32.95
CA CYS A 104 -13.60 -4.32 -32.43
C CYS A 104 -12.15 -4.79 -32.68
N ARG A 105 -11.32 -4.02 -33.39
CA ARG A 105 -9.92 -4.37 -33.69
C ARG A 105 -9.01 -4.01 -32.51
N GLN A 106 -9.25 -4.64 -31.38
CA GLN A 106 -8.51 -4.46 -30.13
C GLN A 106 -8.02 -5.81 -29.60
N VAL A 107 -6.99 -5.80 -28.77
CA VAL A 107 -6.54 -6.98 -28.04
C VAL A 107 -7.26 -6.99 -26.69
N LEU A 108 -7.94 -8.09 -26.36
CA LEU A 108 -8.58 -8.25 -25.06
C LEU A 108 -7.59 -8.83 -24.06
N LEU A 109 -7.25 -8.07 -23.02
CA LEU A 109 -6.51 -8.60 -21.88
C LEU A 109 -7.49 -9.09 -20.81
N PRO A 110 -7.42 -10.37 -20.39
CA PRO A 110 -8.29 -10.88 -19.34
C PRO A 110 -7.90 -10.36 -17.94
N PHE A 111 -6.68 -9.83 -17.79
CA PHE A 111 -6.09 -9.49 -16.51
C PHE A 111 -5.07 -8.34 -16.68
N PRO A 112 -4.93 -7.43 -15.70
CA PRO A 112 -4.01 -6.29 -15.80
C PRO A 112 -2.57 -6.63 -15.45
N VAL A 113 -2.30 -7.84 -14.94
CA VAL A 113 -0.96 -8.35 -14.67
C VAL A 113 -0.68 -9.48 -15.63
N ILE A 114 0.42 -9.38 -16.39
CA ILE A 114 0.76 -10.33 -17.45
C ILE A 114 2.14 -10.92 -17.24
N ASP A 115 2.33 -12.16 -17.67
CA ASP A 115 3.64 -12.81 -17.61
C ASP A 115 4.56 -12.41 -18.78
N ASN A 116 5.81 -12.90 -18.77
CA ASN A 116 6.81 -12.57 -19.79
C ASN A 116 6.44 -13.10 -21.17
N ASP A 117 5.73 -14.23 -21.25
CA ASP A 117 5.32 -14.85 -22.51
C ASP A 117 4.16 -14.07 -23.14
N GLU A 118 3.20 -13.64 -22.33
CA GLU A 118 2.10 -12.76 -22.72
C GLU A 118 2.63 -11.41 -23.22
N LEU A 119 3.56 -10.77 -22.49
CA LEU A 119 4.20 -9.54 -22.94
C LEU A 119 4.94 -9.74 -24.27
N ALA A 120 5.69 -10.84 -24.42
CA ALA A 120 6.41 -11.14 -25.65
C ALA A 120 5.46 -11.34 -26.85
N LYS A 121 4.30 -11.97 -26.65
CA LYS A 121 3.26 -12.10 -27.69
C LYS A 121 2.75 -10.72 -28.14
N LEU A 122 2.55 -9.79 -27.22
CA LEU A 122 2.12 -8.42 -27.53
C LEU A 122 3.20 -7.64 -28.29
N LEU A 123 4.46 -7.76 -27.87
CA LEU A 123 5.58 -7.07 -28.54
C LEU A 123 5.80 -7.57 -29.98
N HIS A 124 5.50 -8.83 -30.25
CA HIS A 124 5.68 -9.47 -31.56
C HIS A 124 4.36 -9.71 -32.31
N ILE A 125 3.27 -9.05 -31.90
CA ILE A 125 1.93 -9.27 -32.47
C ILE A 125 1.84 -8.97 -33.98
N ASN A 126 2.70 -8.08 -34.49
CA ASN A 126 2.80 -7.72 -35.91
C ASN A 126 4.14 -8.17 -36.52
N GLN A 127 4.73 -9.27 -36.03
CA GLN A 127 6.02 -9.75 -36.52
C GLN A 127 5.99 -10.13 -38.01
N ASP A 128 4.87 -10.64 -38.50
CA ASP A 128 4.69 -11.06 -39.90
C ASP A 128 4.28 -9.89 -40.83
N GLY A 129 4.00 -8.71 -40.27
CA GLY A 129 3.66 -7.49 -41.02
C GLY A 129 2.22 -7.42 -41.57
N ASP A 130 1.39 -8.41 -41.28
CA ASP A 130 -0.01 -8.53 -41.71
C ASP A 130 -1.01 -7.76 -40.82
N LEU A 131 -0.55 -7.28 -39.66
CA LEU A 131 -1.33 -6.58 -38.64
C LEU A 131 -0.74 -5.20 -38.31
N PRO A 132 -0.56 -4.28 -39.30
CA PRO A 132 0.13 -3.01 -39.08
C PRO A 132 -0.50 -2.12 -38.00
N GLY A 133 -1.81 -2.23 -37.79
CA GLY A 133 -2.52 -1.55 -36.69
C GLY A 133 -2.20 -2.05 -35.28
N PHE A 134 -1.34 -3.06 -35.16
CA PHE A 134 -0.87 -3.63 -33.90
C PHE A 134 0.64 -3.54 -33.72
N ALA A 135 1.33 -2.72 -34.53
CA ALA A 135 2.77 -2.51 -34.36
C ALA A 135 3.11 -2.09 -32.91
N ALA A 136 4.13 -2.72 -32.35
CA ALA A 136 4.57 -2.54 -30.98
C ALA A 136 6.03 -2.10 -30.93
N MET A 137 6.38 -1.28 -29.95
CA MET A 137 7.74 -0.82 -29.70
C MET A 137 8.07 -0.93 -28.22
N ARG A 138 9.27 -1.42 -27.91
CA ARG A 138 9.83 -1.33 -26.56
C ARG A 138 10.61 -0.03 -26.44
N VAL A 139 10.29 0.74 -25.40
CA VAL A 139 10.96 1.99 -25.03
C VAL A 139 11.86 1.71 -23.83
N SER A 140 13.14 2.03 -23.96
CA SER A 140 14.10 1.90 -22.86
C SER A 140 13.94 3.05 -21.87
N GLY A 141 13.58 2.73 -20.65
CA GLY A 141 13.49 3.63 -19.50
C GLY A 141 14.78 3.72 -18.70
N LEU A 142 15.95 3.59 -19.35
CA LEU A 142 17.25 3.69 -18.71
C LEU A 142 17.90 5.06 -19.00
N TYR A 143 18.61 5.62 -18.02
CA TYR A 143 19.33 6.89 -18.15
C TYR A 143 20.76 6.77 -17.60
N ASP A 144 21.67 7.64 -18.06
CA ASP A 144 23.04 7.72 -17.54
C ASP A 144 23.04 8.15 -16.07
N ILE A 145 23.45 7.24 -15.18
CA ILE A 145 23.45 7.48 -13.73
C ILE A 145 24.46 8.57 -13.33
N ASN A 146 25.53 8.76 -14.11
CA ASN A 146 26.59 9.72 -13.80
C ASN A 146 26.22 11.16 -14.22
N GLY A 147 25.23 11.32 -15.10
CA GLY A 147 24.72 12.61 -15.53
C GLY A 147 23.78 13.31 -14.53
N GLY A 148 23.49 12.67 -13.39
CA GLY A 148 22.69 13.26 -12.32
C GLY A 148 21.20 13.34 -12.62
N ALA A 149 20.48 14.13 -11.83
CA ALA A 149 19.05 14.35 -12.00
C ALA A 149 18.67 14.97 -13.37
N GLN A 150 19.58 15.76 -13.95
CA GLN A 150 19.39 16.35 -15.27
C GLN A 150 19.35 15.26 -16.35
N ALA A 151 20.22 14.25 -16.29
CA ALA A 151 20.18 13.14 -17.25
C ALA A 151 18.89 12.32 -17.15
N LEU A 152 18.31 12.18 -15.95
CA LEU A 152 16.98 11.58 -15.79
C LEU A 152 15.92 12.41 -16.52
N ALA A 153 15.93 13.73 -16.30
CA ALA A 153 14.98 14.66 -16.94
C ALA A 153 15.14 14.68 -18.46
N ASP A 154 16.37 14.73 -18.96
CA ASP A 154 16.69 14.74 -20.39
C ASP A 154 16.24 13.43 -21.05
N ARG A 155 16.48 12.28 -20.39
CA ARG A 155 16.02 10.99 -20.90
C ARG A 155 14.50 10.91 -21.03
N LEU A 156 13.73 11.54 -20.14
CA LEU A 156 12.28 11.61 -20.28
C LEU A 156 11.86 12.39 -21.52
N GLU A 157 12.54 13.51 -21.82
CA GLU A 157 12.26 14.30 -23.03
C GLU A 157 12.65 13.55 -24.32
N GLU A 158 13.78 12.82 -24.30
CA GLU A 158 14.16 11.93 -25.41
C GLU A 158 13.10 10.85 -25.65
N ILE A 159 12.62 10.20 -24.58
CA ILE A 159 11.56 9.18 -24.65
C ILE A 159 10.28 9.77 -25.25
N PHE A 160 9.93 11.01 -24.91
CA PHE A 160 8.76 11.67 -25.51
C PHE A 160 8.90 11.82 -27.01
N ALA A 161 10.07 12.27 -27.50
CA ALA A 161 10.35 12.39 -28.92
C ALA A 161 10.35 11.03 -29.64
N GLU A 162 11.00 10.01 -29.07
CA GLU A 162 11.01 8.63 -29.59
C GLU A 162 9.58 8.08 -29.75
N ILE A 163 8.73 8.32 -28.74
CA ILE A 163 7.35 7.86 -28.75
C ILE A 163 6.51 8.60 -29.79
N ASP A 164 6.65 9.92 -29.90
CA ASP A 164 5.90 10.71 -30.88
C ASP A 164 6.24 10.26 -32.31
N GLU A 165 7.53 10.09 -32.62
CA GLU A 165 7.99 9.55 -33.91
C GLU A 165 7.47 8.13 -34.16
N ALA A 166 7.51 7.26 -33.15
CA ALA A 166 7.01 5.89 -33.27
C ALA A 166 5.50 5.84 -33.57
N ILE A 167 4.72 6.71 -32.94
CA ILE A 167 3.26 6.78 -33.15
C ILE A 167 2.94 7.27 -34.56
N GLU A 168 3.67 8.28 -35.04
CA GLU A 168 3.57 8.76 -36.43
C GLU A 168 3.90 7.64 -37.43
N ASN A 169 4.91 6.82 -37.11
CA ASN A 169 5.30 5.64 -37.88
C ASN A 169 4.36 4.42 -37.72
N GLY A 170 3.24 4.57 -37.02
CA GLY A 170 2.19 3.56 -36.95
C GLY A 170 2.23 2.64 -35.73
N VAL A 171 3.14 2.86 -34.77
CA VAL A 171 3.17 2.11 -33.50
C VAL A 171 1.92 2.41 -32.67
N ARG A 172 1.29 1.36 -32.13
CA ARG A 172 0.07 1.44 -31.31
C ARG A 172 0.24 0.81 -29.93
N PHE A 173 1.27 0.00 -29.72
CA PHE A 173 1.57 -0.62 -28.44
C PHE A 173 2.97 -0.18 -27.99
N LEU A 174 3.05 0.46 -26.83
CA LEU A 174 4.29 0.93 -26.25
C LEU A 174 4.58 0.10 -25.00
N VAL A 175 5.71 -0.60 -24.99
CA VAL A 175 6.21 -1.33 -23.83
C VAL A 175 7.28 -0.46 -23.16
N LEU A 176 6.92 0.21 -22.06
CA LEU A 176 7.85 0.97 -21.23
C LEU A 176 8.62 -0.03 -20.36
N SER A 177 9.94 -0.09 -20.52
CA SER A 177 10.77 -1.12 -19.89
C SER A 177 11.92 -0.52 -19.10
N ASP A 178 12.03 -0.90 -17.82
CA ASP A 178 13.18 -0.58 -16.95
C ASP A 178 14.22 -1.72 -16.93
N ARG A 179 14.06 -2.72 -17.80
CA ARG A 179 14.95 -3.88 -17.93
C ARG A 179 16.33 -3.43 -18.45
N ASP A 180 17.33 -4.27 -18.20
CA ASP A 180 18.69 -4.18 -18.75
C ASP A 180 19.54 -3.04 -18.15
N SER A 181 19.21 -2.57 -16.94
CA SER A 181 20.10 -1.69 -16.16
C SER A 181 21.46 -2.34 -15.93
N ASP A 182 22.51 -1.56 -16.20
CA ASP A 182 23.91 -1.96 -16.12
C ASP A 182 24.72 -1.00 -15.24
N PHE A 183 26.04 -1.02 -15.37
CA PHE A 183 26.95 -0.19 -14.56
C PHE A 183 26.83 1.31 -14.88
N ASP A 184 26.51 1.68 -16.12
CA ASP A 184 26.46 3.07 -16.56
C ASP A 184 25.02 3.60 -16.58
N HIS A 185 24.03 2.71 -16.67
CA HIS A 185 22.63 3.07 -16.83
C HIS A 185 21.75 2.58 -15.69
N ALA A 186 21.03 3.51 -15.06
CA ALA A 186 20.06 3.23 -14.02
C ALA A 186 18.63 3.27 -14.58
N PRO A 187 17.68 2.52 -13.96
CA PRO A 187 16.29 2.57 -14.36
C PRO A 187 15.62 3.86 -13.88
N ILE A 188 14.85 4.50 -14.76
CA ILE A 188 13.83 5.48 -14.35
C ILE A 188 12.76 4.70 -13.57
N PRO A 189 12.35 5.16 -12.36
CA PRO A 189 11.28 4.51 -11.61
C PRO A 189 10.05 4.28 -12.48
N SER A 190 9.52 3.05 -12.49
CA SER A 190 8.51 2.65 -13.49
C SER A 190 7.25 3.50 -13.40
N LEU A 191 6.89 3.95 -12.19
CA LEU A 191 5.79 4.86 -11.94
C LEU A 191 6.00 6.25 -12.58
N LEU A 192 7.20 6.82 -12.44
CA LEU A 192 7.55 8.11 -13.05
C LEU A 192 7.50 7.98 -14.57
N LEU A 193 8.13 6.95 -15.13
CA LEU A 193 8.15 6.70 -16.57
C LEU A 193 6.73 6.55 -17.13
N THR A 194 5.91 5.71 -16.50
CA THR A 194 4.53 5.45 -16.92
C THR A 194 3.69 6.71 -16.89
N SER A 195 3.74 7.44 -15.77
CA SER A 195 2.92 8.63 -15.58
C SER A 195 3.37 9.77 -16.50
N ALA A 196 4.68 9.98 -16.64
CA ALA A 196 5.26 10.99 -17.53
C ALA A 196 4.82 10.77 -18.99
N VAL A 197 4.96 9.53 -19.49
CA VAL A 197 4.52 9.16 -20.85
C VAL A 197 3.01 9.28 -20.99
N HIS A 198 2.23 8.80 -20.02
CA HIS A 198 0.77 8.92 -20.05
C HIS A 198 0.34 10.38 -20.23
N HIS A 199 0.86 11.28 -19.39
CA HIS A 199 0.50 12.69 -19.44
C HIS A 199 1.04 13.40 -20.68
N HIS A 200 2.21 13.01 -21.20
CA HIS A 200 2.71 13.51 -22.48
C HIS A 200 1.74 13.17 -23.62
N LEU A 201 1.35 11.90 -23.75
CA LEU A 201 0.40 11.44 -24.77
C LEU A 201 -0.97 12.11 -24.66
N VAL A 202 -1.42 12.42 -23.43
CA VAL A 202 -2.66 13.18 -23.21
C VAL A 202 -2.52 14.61 -23.73
N ARG A 203 -1.39 15.28 -23.43
CA ARG A 203 -1.11 16.65 -23.92
C ARG A 203 -0.99 16.70 -25.45
N GLN A 204 -0.38 15.69 -26.06
CA GLN A 204 -0.27 15.55 -27.51
C GLN A 204 -1.55 15.02 -28.18
N LYS A 205 -2.59 14.66 -27.39
CA LYS A 205 -3.86 14.08 -27.88
C LYS A 205 -3.69 12.77 -28.65
N THR A 206 -2.60 12.05 -28.39
CA THR A 206 -2.27 10.75 -29.01
C THR A 206 -2.58 9.57 -28.09
N ARG A 207 -2.93 9.81 -26.80
CA ARG A 207 -3.17 8.74 -25.82
C ARG A 207 -4.23 7.72 -26.22
N THR A 208 -5.30 8.11 -26.89
CA THR A 208 -6.35 7.19 -27.37
C THR A 208 -5.89 6.32 -28.54
N SER A 209 -4.82 6.71 -29.23
CA SER A 209 -4.28 5.95 -30.36
C SER A 209 -3.30 4.87 -29.92
N THR A 210 -2.96 4.78 -28.63
CA THR A 210 -1.94 3.85 -28.14
C THR A 210 -2.34 3.13 -26.85
N SER A 211 -1.64 2.04 -26.56
CA SER A 211 -1.69 1.36 -25.28
C SER A 211 -0.31 1.27 -24.64
N LEU A 212 -0.28 1.50 -23.33
CA LEU A 212 0.93 1.48 -22.51
C LEU A 212 0.99 0.16 -21.76
N LEU A 213 2.03 -0.62 -22.02
CA LEU A 213 2.37 -1.83 -21.27
C LEU A 213 3.63 -1.51 -20.48
N VAL A 214 3.70 -1.95 -19.22
CA VAL A 214 4.82 -1.64 -18.33
C VAL A 214 5.57 -2.93 -18.01
N GLU A 215 6.83 -3.03 -18.40
CA GLU A 215 7.76 -4.08 -18.00
C GLU A 215 8.64 -3.51 -16.90
N ALA A 216 8.41 -3.94 -15.65
CA ALA A 216 9.00 -3.28 -14.49
C ALA A 216 9.68 -4.23 -13.51
N GLY A 217 10.88 -3.84 -13.09
CA GLY A 217 11.69 -4.51 -12.09
C GLY A 217 11.39 -4.04 -10.67
N ASP A 218 10.86 -2.84 -10.46
CA ASP A 218 10.48 -2.32 -9.13
C ASP A 218 9.10 -2.79 -8.61
N VAL A 219 8.32 -3.49 -9.45
CA VAL A 219 6.97 -3.96 -9.09
C VAL A 219 7.04 -5.27 -8.32
N ARG A 220 6.58 -5.23 -7.06
CA ARG A 220 6.51 -6.39 -6.15
C ARG A 220 5.33 -6.38 -5.19
N GLU A 221 4.57 -5.28 -5.15
CA GLU A 221 3.39 -5.14 -4.31
C GLU A 221 2.13 -4.85 -5.12
N VAL A 222 0.98 -5.19 -4.53
CA VAL A 222 -0.34 -4.83 -5.06
C VAL A 222 -0.43 -3.32 -5.31
N HIS A 223 0.11 -2.52 -4.39
CA HIS A 223 0.10 -1.07 -4.50
C HIS A 223 0.82 -0.56 -5.74
N HIS A 224 1.96 -1.18 -6.11
CA HIS A 224 2.75 -0.78 -7.27
C HIS A 224 1.96 -0.97 -8.57
N VAL A 225 1.30 -2.14 -8.72
CA VAL A 225 0.43 -2.39 -9.87
C VAL A 225 -0.75 -1.43 -9.91
N ALA A 226 -1.40 -1.20 -8.76
CA ALA A 226 -2.54 -0.28 -8.67
C ALA A 226 -2.16 1.17 -9.05
N LEU A 227 -0.97 1.63 -8.67
CA LEU A 227 -0.45 2.94 -9.07
C LEU A 227 -0.19 2.98 -10.58
N LEU A 228 0.54 2.00 -11.13
CA LEU A 228 0.84 1.96 -12.56
C LEU A 228 -0.42 1.98 -13.42
N VAL A 229 -1.43 1.18 -13.08
CA VAL A 229 -2.73 1.20 -13.79
C VAL A 229 -3.43 2.55 -13.57
N GLY A 230 -3.45 3.05 -12.34
CA GLY A 230 -4.07 4.33 -11.99
C GLY A 230 -3.45 5.54 -12.71
N TYR A 231 -2.18 5.45 -13.12
CA TYR A 231 -1.47 6.44 -13.93
C TYR A 231 -1.33 6.04 -15.41
N GLY A 232 -2.12 5.07 -15.86
CA GLY A 232 -2.41 4.87 -17.28
C GLY A 232 -1.80 3.64 -17.94
N ALA A 233 -1.14 2.75 -17.20
CA ALA A 233 -0.75 1.44 -17.70
C ALA A 233 -2.01 0.61 -18.04
N ALA A 234 -1.99 -0.04 -19.20
CA ALA A 234 -3.02 -0.99 -19.60
C ALA A 234 -2.74 -2.39 -19.04
N ALA A 235 -1.46 -2.76 -18.90
CA ALA A 235 -1.02 -3.94 -18.17
C ALA A 235 0.38 -3.75 -17.59
N VAL A 236 0.69 -4.55 -16.57
CA VAL A 236 1.96 -4.55 -15.86
C VAL A 236 2.56 -5.95 -15.89
N ASN A 237 3.83 -6.02 -16.26
CA ASN A 237 4.65 -7.21 -16.27
C ASN A 237 5.74 -7.06 -15.18
N PRO A 238 5.55 -7.66 -13.99
CA PRO A 238 6.48 -7.56 -12.87
C PRO A 238 7.63 -8.58 -13.02
N TYR A 239 8.46 -8.41 -14.05
CA TYR A 239 9.38 -9.46 -14.49
C TYR A 239 10.35 -9.91 -13.38
N LEU A 240 10.88 -8.97 -12.59
CA LEU A 240 11.88 -9.30 -11.58
C LEU A 240 11.26 -10.02 -10.39
N ALA A 241 10.02 -9.69 -10.01
CA ALA A 241 9.29 -10.43 -8.99
C ALA A 241 9.00 -11.87 -9.44
N MET A 242 8.66 -12.09 -10.71
CA MET A 242 8.49 -13.44 -11.27
C MET A 242 9.80 -14.24 -11.25
N GLU A 243 10.89 -13.65 -11.74
CA GLU A 243 12.22 -14.28 -11.70
C GLU A 243 12.67 -14.58 -10.25
N THR A 244 12.32 -13.71 -9.30
CA THR A 244 12.59 -13.89 -7.88
C THR A 244 11.89 -15.12 -7.32
N VAL A 245 10.57 -15.26 -7.52
CA VAL A 245 9.82 -16.39 -6.97
C VAL A 245 10.22 -17.71 -7.65
N GLU A 246 10.56 -17.69 -8.94
CA GLU A 246 11.15 -18.86 -9.61
C GLU A 246 12.48 -19.27 -8.97
N SER A 247 13.36 -18.31 -8.70
CA SER A 247 14.65 -18.54 -8.03
C SER A 247 14.46 -19.09 -6.62
N MET A 248 13.47 -18.61 -5.88
CA MET A 248 13.13 -19.12 -4.55
C MET A 248 12.65 -20.58 -4.58
N VAL A 249 11.91 -21.00 -5.60
CA VAL A 249 11.54 -22.41 -5.78
C VAL A 249 12.78 -23.25 -6.14
N ARG A 250 13.59 -22.79 -7.11
CA ARG A 250 14.78 -23.53 -7.57
C ARG A 250 15.84 -23.69 -6.48
N SER A 251 15.97 -22.71 -5.58
CA SER A 251 16.89 -22.77 -4.43
C SER A 251 16.35 -23.59 -3.25
N GLY A 252 15.08 -24.02 -3.30
CA GLY A 252 14.42 -24.75 -2.21
C GLY A 252 13.92 -23.86 -1.06
N ALA A 253 13.97 -22.53 -1.19
CA ALA A 253 13.39 -21.60 -0.22
C ALA A 253 11.84 -21.66 -0.22
N LEU A 254 11.25 -21.96 -1.38
CA LEU A 254 9.84 -22.30 -1.52
C LEU A 254 9.71 -23.78 -1.91
N THR A 255 8.99 -24.54 -1.09
CA THR A 255 8.74 -25.96 -1.30
C THR A 255 7.30 -26.21 -1.76
N GLU A 256 7.01 -27.42 -2.24
CA GLU A 256 5.66 -27.91 -2.57
C GLU A 256 4.97 -27.30 -3.81
N ILE A 257 5.61 -26.37 -4.50
CA ILE A 257 5.10 -25.74 -5.73
C ILE A 257 6.17 -25.75 -6.83
N SER A 258 5.76 -25.75 -8.10
CA SER A 258 6.67 -25.59 -9.24
C SER A 258 6.96 -24.10 -9.50
N PRO A 259 8.07 -23.76 -10.20
CA PRO A 259 8.36 -22.38 -10.59
C PRO A 259 7.22 -21.72 -11.38
N GLU A 260 6.60 -22.47 -12.29
CA GLU A 260 5.47 -21.99 -13.11
C GLU A 260 4.24 -21.75 -12.24
N GLN A 261 3.99 -22.60 -11.23
CA GLN A 261 2.91 -22.39 -10.29
C GLN A 261 3.15 -21.16 -9.41
N ALA A 262 4.39 -20.93 -8.98
CA ALA A 262 4.77 -19.75 -8.21
C ALA A 262 4.51 -18.45 -8.98
N VAL A 263 4.89 -18.40 -10.26
CA VAL A 263 4.62 -17.27 -11.16
C VAL A 263 3.11 -17.04 -11.34
N ARG A 264 2.34 -18.10 -11.64
CA ARG A 264 0.87 -18.00 -11.78
C ARG A 264 0.21 -17.48 -10.51
N ASN A 265 0.66 -17.95 -9.34
CA ASN A 265 0.14 -17.51 -8.06
C ASN A 265 0.50 -16.04 -7.79
N LEU A 266 1.73 -15.63 -8.06
CA LEU A 266 2.14 -14.23 -7.92
C LEU A 266 1.29 -13.30 -8.79
N VAL A 267 1.14 -13.61 -10.09
CA VAL A 267 0.30 -12.85 -11.02
C VAL A 267 -1.12 -12.75 -10.49
N LYS A 268 -1.72 -13.88 -10.10
CA LYS A 268 -3.07 -13.93 -9.53
C LYS A 268 -3.20 -13.07 -8.26
N ALA A 269 -2.24 -13.14 -7.34
CA ALA A 269 -2.24 -12.39 -6.09
C ALA A 269 -2.23 -10.88 -6.35
N LEU A 270 -1.32 -10.42 -7.21
CA LEU A 270 -1.17 -9.01 -7.57
C LEU A 270 -2.44 -8.46 -8.21
N GLY A 271 -3.01 -9.13 -9.21
CA GLY A 271 -4.22 -8.61 -9.86
C GLY A 271 -5.50 -8.75 -9.04
N LYS A 272 -5.65 -9.78 -8.19
CA LYS A 272 -6.74 -9.81 -7.20
C LYS A 272 -6.61 -8.68 -6.18
N GLY A 273 -5.38 -8.34 -5.79
CA GLY A 273 -5.11 -7.17 -4.98
C GLY A 273 -5.53 -5.87 -5.66
N VAL A 274 -5.31 -5.72 -6.96
CA VAL A 274 -5.78 -4.53 -7.72
C VAL A 274 -7.30 -4.40 -7.63
N LEU A 275 -8.03 -5.49 -7.83
CA LEU A 275 -9.49 -5.48 -7.68
C LEU A 275 -9.93 -4.99 -6.29
N LYS A 276 -9.22 -5.45 -5.24
CA LYS A 276 -9.44 -5.01 -3.86
C LYS A 276 -9.16 -3.51 -3.67
N VAL A 277 -8.09 -2.97 -4.27
CA VAL A 277 -7.78 -1.53 -4.20
C VAL A 277 -8.86 -0.70 -4.90
N MET A 278 -9.28 -1.11 -6.10
CA MET A 278 -10.35 -0.44 -6.85
C MET A 278 -11.67 -0.40 -6.06
N SER A 279 -12.00 -1.52 -5.40
CA SER A 279 -13.24 -1.65 -4.66
C SER A 279 -13.32 -0.72 -3.46
N LYS A 280 -12.20 -0.24 -2.91
CA LYS A 280 -12.17 0.78 -1.84
C LYS A 280 -12.82 2.10 -2.25
N MET A 281 -12.83 2.42 -3.54
CA MET A 281 -13.49 3.60 -4.10
C MET A 281 -14.88 3.28 -4.70
N GLY A 282 -15.30 2.02 -4.67
CA GLY A 282 -16.52 1.56 -5.33
C GLY A 282 -16.37 1.41 -6.85
N ILE A 283 -15.14 1.28 -7.37
CA ILE A 283 -14.89 1.10 -8.80
C ILE A 283 -14.92 -0.38 -9.15
N SER A 284 -15.76 -0.76 -10.11
CA SER A 284 -15.98 -2.18 -10.45
C SER A 284 -15.12 -2.69 -11.60
N THR A 285 -14.61 -1.84 -12.50
CA THR A 285 -13.88 -2.27 -13.71
C THR A 285 -12.51 -1.64 -13.83
N VAL A 286 -11.49 -2.43 -14.20
CA VAL A 286 -10.11 -1.96 -14.31
C VAL A 286 -9.97 -0.91 -15.42
N ALA A 287 -10.79 -1.01 -16.47
CA ALA A 287 -10.88 -0.03 -17.53
C ALA A 287 -11.25 1.37 -17.01
N SER A 288 -12.15 1.46 -16.01
CA SER A 288 -12.55 2.75 -15.39
C SER A 288 -11.50 3.25 -14.39
N TYR A 289 -10.77 2.33 -13.77
CA TYR A 289 -9.70 2.66 -12.83
C TYR A 289 -8.43 3.17 -13.53
N ARG A 290 -8.19 2.73 -14.77
CA ARG A 290 -7.04 3.12 -15.58
C ARG A 290 -7.02 4.62 -15.83
N GLY A 291 -5.98 5.31 -15.35
CA GLY A 291 -5.85 6.77 -15.48
C GLY A 291 -6.74 7.56 -14.51
N ALA A 292 -7.45 6.93 -13.58
CA ALA A 292 -8.37 7.61 -12.67
C ALA A 292 -7.68 8.37 -11.53
N GLN A 293 -6.38 8.12 -11.29
CA GLN A 293 -5.57 8.78 -10.26
C GLN A 293 -6.23 8.85 -8.87
N VAL A 294 -6.76 7.72 -8.38
CA VAL A 294 -7.38 7.65 -7.04
C VAL A 294 -6.34 7.56 -5.91
N PHE A 295 -5.39 8.49 -5.93
CA PHE A 295 -4.26 8.57 -5.00
C PHE A 295 -4.05 10.00 -4.53
N GLU A 296 -3.45 10.16 -3.35
CA GLU A 296 -2.91 11.42 -2.86
C GLU A 296 -1.39 11.29 -2.73
N ALA A 297 -0.65 12.26 -3.25
CA ALA A 297 0.78 12.33 -3.07
C ALA A 297 1.14 13.06 -1.77
N LEU A 298 2.08 12.50 -1.02
CA LEU A 298 2.60 13.06 0.23
C LEU A 298 4.10 13.29 0.09
N GLY A 299 4.52 14.56 0.13
CA GLY A 299 5.94 14.90 0.09
C GLY A 299 6.55 14.93 -1.30
N LEU A 300 5.75 15.02 -2.36
CA LEU A 300 6.22 15.33 -3.71
C LEU A 300 6.02 16.82 -4.03
N SER A 301 7.04 17.45 -4.61
CA SER A 301 6.97 18.85 -5.05
C SER A 301 5.83 19.08 -6.05
N ARG A 302 5.24 20.28 -6.00
CA ARG A 302 4.17 20.66 -6.94
C ARG A 302 4.66 20.64 -8.39
N GLU A 303 5.89 21.07 -8.64
CA GLU A 303 6.48 21.06 -9.99
C GLU A 303 6.53 19.64 -10.59
N LEU A 304 7.01 18.66 -9.81
CA LEU A 304 7.05 17.27 -10.24
C LEU A 304 5.64 16.73 -10.53
N VAL A 305 4.69 17.00 -9.62
CA VAL A 305 3.30 16.55 -9.76
C VAL A 305 2.61 17.20 -10.95
N ASP A 306 2.73 18.52 -11.11
CA ASP A 306 2.11 19.25 -12.22
C ASP A 306 2.61 18.76 -13.57
N ARG A 307 3.91 18.40 -13.67
CA ARG A 307 4.53 17.93 -14.91
C ARG A 307 4.21 16.46 -15.23
N HIS A 308 4.36 15.57 -14.23
CA HIS A 308 4.38 14.12 -14.46
C HIS A 308 3.19 13.36 -13.84
N PHE A 309 2.44 13.95 -12.91
CA PHE A 309 1.29 13.33 -12.23
C PHE A 309 0.09 14.29 -12.21
N THR A 310 -0.10 15.04 -13.30
CA THR A 310 -1.02 16.18 -13.39
C THR A 310 -2.42 15.80 -12.90
N GLY A 311 -2.96 16.54 -11.93
CA GLY A 311 -4.28 16.28 -11.34
C GLY A 311 -4.23 15.61 -9.96
N THR A 312 -3.09 15.05 -9.57
CA THR A 312 -2.92 14.40 -8.26
C THR A 312 -2.84 15.43 -7.14
N PRO A 313 -3.62 15.28 -6.04
CA PRO A 313 -3.46 16.13 -4.88
C PRO A 313 -2.09 15.96 -4.21
N THR A 314 -1.37 17.07 -4.00
CA THR A 314 -0.17 17.15 -3.16
C THR A 314 -0.28 18.34 -2.21
N LYS A 315 -0.84 18.12 -1.02
CA LYS A 315 -1.05 19.21 -0.05
C LYS A 315 0.26 19.66 0.59
N LEU A 316 1.12 18.69 0.87
CA LEU A 316 2.45 18.89 1.43
C LEU A 316 3.46 18.62 0.32
N GLY A 317 4.02 19.71 -0.23
CA GLY A 317 5.12 19.61 -1.18
C GLY A 317 6.35 18.97 -0.53
N GLY A 318 7.29 18.54 -1.36
CA GLY A 318 8.55 17.98 -0.87
C GLY A 318 9.52 17.77 -2.01
N ILE A 319 9.87 16.52 -2.25
CA ILE A 319 10.99 16.14 -3.09
C ILE A 319 10.74 16.38 -4.60
N GLY A 320 11.82 16.63 -5.34
CA GLY A 320 11.82 16.75 -6.78
C GLY A 320 12.47 15.55 -7.47
N ILE A 321 12.78 15.72 -8.75
CA ILE A 321 13.50 14.74 -9.57
C ILE A 321 14.94 14.49 -9.07
N ASP A 322 15.51 15.46 -8.37
CA ASP A 322 16.83 15.42 -7.74
C ASP A 322 16.92 14.34 -6.66
N VAL A 323 15.99 14.34 -5.72
CA VAL A 323 15.97 13.32 -4.66
C VAL A 323 15.59 11.95 -5.23
N ILE A 324 14.68 11.89 -6.21
CA ILE A 324 14.33 10.63 -6.89
C ILE A 324 15.58 10.03 -7.54
N HIS A 325 16.39 10.84 -8.21
CA HIS A 325 17.68 10.42 -8.75
C HIS A 325 18.61 9.91 -7.64
N ASP A 326 18.76 10.67 -6.55
CA ASP A 326 19.65 10.29 -5.43
C ASP A 326 19.24 8.96 -4.79
N GLU A 327 17.93 8.69 -4.63
CA GLU A 327 17.44 7.42 -4.13
C GLU A 327 17.74 6.25 -5.09
N VAL A 328 17.57 6.47 -6.40
CA VAL A 328 17.94 5.49 -7.44
C VAL A 328 19.45 5.24 -7.43
N ARG A 329 20.25 6.31 -7.37
CA ARG A 329 21.70 6.26 -7.32
C ARG A 329 22.20 5.47 -6.12
N ARG A 330 21.66 5.72 -4.91
CA ARG A 330 22.05 4.98 -3.70
C ARG A 330 21.86 3.47 -3.84
N ARG A 331 20.74 3.04 -4.44
CA ARG A 331 20.48 1.62 -4.71
C ARG A 331 21.40 1.06 -5.81
N HIS A 332 21.63 1.85 -6.85
CA HIS A 332 22.51 1.50 -7.96
C HIS A 332 23.98 1.32 -7.52
N ASP A 333 24.50 2.25 -6.71
CA ASP A 333 25.86 2.19 -6.13
C ASP A 333 26.09 0.94 -5.27
N VAL A 334 25.04 0.42 -4.60
CA VAL A 334 25.10 -0.85 -3.85
C VAL A 334 25.20 -2.05 -4.80
N ALA A 335 24.47 -2.03 -5.91
CA ALA A 335 24.49 -3.09 -6.91
C ALA A 335 25.77 -3.10 -7.76
N TYR A 336 26.34 -1.91 -8.01
CA TYR A 336 27.49 -1.65 -8.85
C TYR A 336 28.57 -0.85 -8.11
N PRO A 337 29.18 -1.43 -7.05
CA PRO A 337 30.18 -0.72 -6.26
C PRO A 337 31.42 -0.39 -7.10
N LEU A 338 31.92 0.85 -6.99
CA LEU A 338 33.13 1.33 -7.69
C LEU A 338 34.37 0.47 -7.42
N THR A 339 34.43 -0.18 -6.25
CA THR A 339 35.52 -1.08 -5.87
C THR A 339 35.45 -2.44 -6.59
N GLY A 340 34.32 -2.76 -7.23
CA GLY A 340 34.02 -4.06 -7.82
C GLY A 340 33.77 -5.18 -6.81
N ILE A 341 33.82 -4.88 -5.50
CA ILE A 341 33.67 -5.86 -4.43
C ILE A 341 32.27 -5.69 -3.82
N SER A 342 31.36 -6.61 -4.13
CA SER A 342 30.07 -6.70 -3.42
C SER A 342 30.28 -7.07 -1.94
N PRO A 343 29.41 -6.60 -1.02
CA PRO A 343 29.51 -6.93 0.40
C PRO A 343 29.58 -8.44 0.64
N ALA A 344 30.60 -8.90 1.37
CA ALA A 344 30.88 -10.33 1.54
C ALA A 344 29.86 -11.09 2.41
N HIS A 345 29.01 -10.38 3.16
CA HIS A 345 28.18 -10.99 4.21
C HIS A 345 26.69 -11.13 3.85
N ARG A 346 26.15 -10.34 2.91
CA ARG A 346 24.73 -10.35 2.51
C ARG A 346 24.54 -9.95 1.05
N GLN A 347 23.56 -10.58 0.39
CA GLN A 347 23.16 -10.22 -0.97
C GLN A 347 22.10 -9.11 -0.99
N LEU A 348 21.17 -9.09 -0.04
CA LEU A 348 20.15 -8.04 0.08
C LEU A 348 20.15 -7.46 1.49
N ASP A 349 19.60 -6.26 1.62
CA ASP A 349 19.31 -5.68 2.92
C ASP A 349 18.23 -6.50 3.63
N VAL A 350 18.32 -6.57 4.96
CA VAL A 350 17.37 -7.34 5.79
C VAL A 350 15.95 -6.73 5.71
N GLY A 351 15.85 -5.43 5.42
CA GLY A 351 14.61 -4.66 5.52
C GLY A 351 14.37 -4.18 6.96
N GLY A 352 13.11 -4.07 7.34
CA GLY A 352 12.66 -3.53 8.61
C GLY A 352 11.66 -2.40 8.45
N GLU A 353 10.82 -2.50 7.42
CA GLU A 353 9.69 -1.59 7.19
C GLU A 353 8.42 -2.15 7.84
N TYR A 354 8.23 -3.47 7.76
CA TYR A 354 7.02 -4.14 8.26
C TYR A 354 7.21 -4.66 9.68
N GLN A 355 8.44 -4.97 10.07
CA GLN A 355 8.79 -5.44 11.41
C GLN A 355 10.07 -4.77 11.88
N TRP A 356 10.06 -4.28 13.11
CA TRP A 356 11.26 -3.69 13.69
C TRP A 356 12.48 -4.62 13.59
N ARG A 357 13.58 -4.04 13.10
CA ARG A 357 14.92 -4.63 13.05
C ARG A 357 15.92 -3.61 13.57
N ARG A 358 16.97 -4.08 14.24
CA ARG A 358 18.02 -3.20 14.78
C ARG A 358 18.74 -2.40 13.68
N GLU A 359 18.85 -2.95 12.48
CA GLU A 359 19.48 -2.33 11.29
C GLU A 359 18.44 -1.81 10.27
N GLY A 360 17.15 -1.83 10.62
CA GLY A 360 16.03 -1.48 9.75
C GLY A 360 15.65 0.00 9.78
N GLU A 361 14.48 0.32 9.23
CA GLU A 361 13.84 1.62 9.42
C GLU A 361 13.53 1.78 10.92
N PRO A 362 13.59 3.00 11.50
CA PRO A 362 13.18 3.19 12.86
C PRO A 362 11.66 3.06 13.01
N HIS A 363 11.22 2.57 14.16
CA HIS A 363 9.81 2.40 14.50
C HIS A 363 9.49 3.21 15.77
N LEU A 364 8.29 3.78 15.87
CA LEU A 364 7.82 4.42 17.11
C LEU A 364 7.80 3.42 18.28
N PHE A 365 7.44 2.16 18.00
CA PHE A 365 7.39 1.07 18.97
C PHE A 365 8.58 0.13 18.77
N ASP A 366 9.66 0.39 19.51
CA ASP A 366 10.84 -0.45 19.59
C ASP A 366 10.88 -1.22 20.95
N PRO A 367 11.71 -2.26 21.10
CA PRO A 367 11.78 -3.04 22.34
C PRO A 367 12.06 -2.21 23.60
N GLU A 368 12.82 -1.13 23.49
CA GLU A 368 13.15 -0.25 24.61
C GLU A 368 11.99 0.67 24.96
N THR A 369 11.29 1.27 23.99
CA THR A 369 10.11 2.11 24.27
C THR A 369 8.99 1.26 24.88
N VAL A 370 8.77 0.05 24.38
CA VAL A 370 7.80 -0.90 24.95
C VAL A 370 8.19 -1.30 26.38
N PHE A 371 9.46 -1.65 26.62
CA PHE A 371 9.94 -2.03 27.95
C PHE A 371 9.75 -0.89 28.97
N ARG A 372 10.15 0.34 28.62
CA ARG A 372 10.02 1.50 29.52
C ARG A 372 8.58 1.79 29.87
N LEU A 373 7.67 1.75 28.89
CA LEU A 373 6.25 1.96 29.13
C LEU A 373 5.66 0.89 30.07
N GLN A 374 6.01 -0.39 29.85
CA GLN A 374 5.57 -1.48 30.71
C GLN A 374 6.13 -1.36 32.13
N HIS A 375 7.41 -1.01 32.29
CA HIS A 375 8.03 -0.85 33.60
C HIS A 375 7.45 0.35 34.37
N ALA A 376 7.29 1.50 33.70
CA ALA A 376 6.72 2.70 34.30
C ALA A 376 5.30 2.47 34.82
N THR A 377 4.45 1.84 34.00
CA THR A 377 3.04 1.59 34.35
C THR A 377 2.88 0.52 35.43
N ARG A 378 3.71 -0.53 35.43
CA ARG A 378 3.66 -1.60 36.44
C ARG A 378 4.15 -1.15 37.82
N GLU A 379 5.23 -0.37 37.86
CA GLU A 379 5.84 0.09 39.12
C GLU A 379 5.32 1.46 39.61
N GLY A 380 4.44 2.12 38.84
CA GLY A 380 3.96 3.47 39.16
C GLY A 380 5.06 4.54 39.11
N ARG A 381 6.09 4.33 38.28
CA ARG A 381 7.29 5.17 38.22
C ARG A 381 7.21 6.25 37.15
N TYR A 382 6.90 7.47 37.57
CA TYR A 382 6.82 8.63 36.68
C TYR A 382 8.16 9.03 36.06
N ASP A 383 9.27 8.81 36.76
CA ASP A 383 10.62 9.07 36.24
C ASP A 383 10.97 8.15 35.06
N VAL A 384 10.56 6.89 35.11
CA VAL A 384 10.67 5.96 33.97
C VAL A 384 9.70 6.34 32.85
N PHE A 385 8.49 6.80 33.20
CA PHE A 385 7.55 7.31 32.20
C PHE A 385 8.12 8.53 31.45
N ARG A 386 8.83 9.43 32.16
CA ARG A 386 9.56 10.54 31.52
C ARG A 386 10.65 10.06 30.57
N GLN A 387 11.43 9.05 30.95
CA GLN A 387 12.42 8.45 30.04
C GLN A 387 11.77 7.81 28.80
N TYR A 388 10.54 7.29 28.92
CA TYR A 388 9.75 6.82 27.79
C TYR A 388 9.29 7.98 26.91
N THR A 389 8.66 9.01 27.49
CA THR A 389 8.16 10.17 26.73
C THR A 389 9.29 10.93 26.07
N ASP A 390 10.41 11.15 26.76
CA ASP A 390 11.57 11.85 26.21
C ASP A 390 12.11 11.11 24.99
N LYS A 391 12.18 9.77 25.01
CA LYS A 391 12.58 8.97 23.84
C LYS A 391 11.58 9.06 22.69
N VAL A 392 10.28 9.10 23.00
CA VAL A 392 9.21 9.25 22.00
C VAL A 392 9.10 10.68 21.47
N ASP A 393 9.48 11.70 22.25
CA ASP A 393 9.37 13.11 21.90
C ASP A 393 10.66 13.65 21.23
N ASP A 394 11.81 12.99 21.46
CA ASP A 394 13.04 13.22 20.70
C ASP A 394 12.91 12.84 19.20
N GLN A 395 11.71 12.40 18.78
CA GLN A 395 11.24 12.36 17.39
C GLN A 395 11.27 13.72 16.67
N SER A 396 11.45 14.83 17.38
CA SER A 396 11.80 16.12 16.77
C SER A 396 13.22 16.14 16.18
N ARG A 397 14.13 15.26 16.64
CA ARG A 397 15.48 15.06 16.08
C ARG A 397 15.54 13.92 15.07
N HIS A 398 14.71 12.90 15.23
CA HIS A 398 14.52 11.80 14.28
C HIS A 398 13.07 11.81 13.77
N LEU A 399 12.85 12.49 12.65
CA LEU A 399 11.53 12.79 12.12
C LEU A 399 10.77 11.51 11.73
N MET A 400 9.85 11.07 12.58
CA MET A 400 8.97 9.93 12.27
C MET A 400 7.63 10.38 11.68
N THR A 401 7.07 11.46 12.22
CA THR A 401 5.71 11.90 11.93
C THR A 401 5.69 13.38 11.63
N LEU A 402 4.70 13.83 10.85
CA LEU A 402 4.58 15.25 10.48
C LEU A 402 4.48 16.18 11.70
N ARG A 403 3.94 15.71 12.84
CA ARG A 403 3.90 16.49 14.08
C ARG A 403 5.29 16.86 14.61
N GLY A 404 6.32 16.08 14.29
CA GLY A 404 7.71 16.36 14.67
C GLY A 404 8.32 17.57 13.96
N LEU A 405 7.68 18.07 12.88
CA LEU A 405 8.08 19.28 12.18
C LEU A 405 7.56 20.57 12.85
N PHE A 406 6.70 20.45 13.87
CA PHE A 406 6.13 21.57 14.59
C PHE A 406 6.80 21.73 15.95
N ASP A 407 7.00 22.97 16.36
CA ASP A 407 7.42 23.33 17.72
C ASP A 407 6.41 24.28 18.36
N LEU A 408 6.32 24.23 19.69
CA LEU A 408 5.49 25.14 20.47
C LEU A 408 6.25 26.46 20.66
N LYS A 409 5.60 27.59 20.34
CA LYS A 409 6.18 28.91 20.58
C LYS A 409 6.21 29.21 22.08
N LEU A 410 7.37 29.02 22.70
CA LEU A 410 7.61 29.33 24.10
C LEU A 410 7.87 30.83 24.30
N GLY A 411 7.50 31.38 25.45
CA GLY A 411 7.82 32.77 25.84
C GLY A 411 6.83 33.86 25.40
N GLU A 412 5.87 33.55 24.53
CA GLU A 412 4.78 34.48 24.13
C GLU A 412 3.80 34.79 25.28
N ARG A 413 3.75 33.92 26.29
CA ARG A 413 2.94 34.09 27.50
C ARG A 413 3.77 33.76 28.75
N PRO A 414 3.54 34.45 29.87
CA PRO A 414 4.18 34.08 31.13
C PRO A 414 3.77 32.65 31.51
N PRO A 415 4.72 31.82 32.00
CA PRO A 415 4.38 30.49 32.49
C PRO A 415 3.43 30.61 33.69
N VAL A 416 2.47 29.69 33.77
CA VAL A 416 1.54 29.58 34.90
C VAL A 416 2.01 28.50 35.88
N PRO A 417 1.75 28.64 37.19
CA PRO A 417 1.93 27.56 38.15
C PRO A 417 1.14 26.30 37.74
N ILE A 418 1.68 25.11 37.98
CA ILE A 418 1.03 23.85 37.60
C ILE A 418 -0.30 23.65 38.35
N GLU A 419 -0.43 24.26 39.52
CA GLU A 419 -1.63 24.24 40.35
C GLU A 419 -2.81 25.01 39.73
N GLU A 420 -2.53 25.94 38.81
CA GLU A 420 -3.56 26.65 38.04
C GLU A 420 -4.01 25.88 36.78
N VAL A 421 -3.27 24.84 36.40
CA VAL A 421 -3.63 23.98 35.26
C VAL A 421 -4.80 23.09 35.64
N GLU A 422 -5.67 22.82 34.67
CA GLU A 422 -6.78 21.89 34.81
C GLU A 422 -6.31 20.56 35.45
N PRO A 423 -6.98 20.06 36.49
CA PRO A 423 -6.53 18.87 37.20
C PRO A 423 -6.61 17.62 36.32
N VAL A 424 -5.73 16.65 36.60
CA VAL A 424 -5.64 15.38 35.88
C VAL A 424 -7.01 14.68 35.79
N SER A 425 -7.80 14.73 36.87
CA SER A 425 -9.14 14.12 36.93
C SER A 425 -10.12 14.65 35.89
N GLU A 426 -9.94 15.89 35.40
CA GLU A 426 -10.77 16.46 34.33
C GLU A 426 -10.16 16.20 32.95
N ILE A 427 -8.83 16.29 32.82
CA ILE A 427 -8.13 16.02 31.56
C ILE A 427 -8.38 14.60 31.07
N VAL A 428 -8.28 13.59 31.96
CA VAL A 428 -8.42 12.18 31.57
C VAL A 428 -9.80 11.83 31.04
N LYS A 429 -10.85 12.61 31.37
CA LYS A 429 -12.21 12.42 30.82
C LYS A 429 -12.28 12.66 29.32
N ARG A 430 -11.30 13.38 28.76
CA ARG A 430 -11.15 13.59 27.30
C ARG A 430 -10.53 12.38 26.61
N PHE A 431 -9.93 11.46 27.36
CA PHE A 431 -9.29 10.28 26.78
C PHE A 431 -10.33 9.21 26.46
N SER A 432 -10.05 8.45 25.40
CA SER A 432 -10.81 7.28 25.04
C SER A 432 -9.87 6.17 24.58
N THR A 433 -10.15 4.93 24.97
CA THR A 433 -9.39 3.80 24.40
C THR A 433 -9.84 3.59 22.96
N GLY A 434 -8.90 3.20 22.09
CA GLY A 434 -9.23 2.81 20.72
C GLY A 434 -10.28 1.70 20.65
N ALA A 435 -11.03 1.67 19.55
CA ALA A 435 -12.07 0.69 19.27
C ALA A 435 -11.46 -0.66 18.86
N MET A 436 -11.16 -1.52 19.83
CA MET A 436 -10.56 -2.84 19.62
C MET A 436 -11.58 -3.94 19.90
N SER A 437 -11.95 -4.72 18.88
CA SER A 437 -13.05 -5.68 19.01
C SER A 437 -12.76 -6.82 19.97
N TYR A 438 -13.78 -7.24 20.72
CA TYR A 438 -13.75 -8.56 21.35
C TYR A 438 -13.62 -9.66 20.29
N GLY A 439 -12.60 -10.51 20.43
CA GLY A 439 -12.17 -11.47 19.41
C GLY A 439 -10.86 -11.06 18.72
N SER A 440 -10.64 -9.76 18.45
CA SER A 440 -9.29 -9.30 18.06
C SER A 440 -8.36 -9.30 19.26
N ILE A 441 -8.84 -8.83 20.41
CA ILE A 441 -8.18 -8.94 21.71
C ILE A 441 -8.95 -9.89 22.62
N SER A 442 -8.31 -10.37 23.69
CA SER A 442 -8.93 -11.28 24.65
C SER A 442 -10.02 -10.60 25.48
N GLN A 443 -10.86 -11.39 26.15
CA GLN A 443 -11.88 -10.86 27.05
C GLN A 443 -11.26 -10.06 28.19
N GLU A 444 -10.17 -10.60 28.76
CA GLU A 444 -9.46 -10.01 29.89
C GLU A 444 -8.89 -8.65 29.50
N ALA A 445 -8.25 -8.54 28.32
CA ALA A 445 -7.75 -7.26 27.83
C ALA A 445 -8.89 -6.26 27.61
N HIS A 446 -9.97 -6.70 26.98
CA HIS A 446 -11.12 -5.84 26.66
C HIS A 446 -11.84 -5.32 27.92
N GLU A 447 -12.07 -6.21 28.90
CA GLU A 447 -12.73 -5.85 30.16
C GLU A 447 -11.81 -5.00 31.04
N THR A 448 -10.51 -5.27 31.06
CA THR A 448 -9.53 -4.45 31.81
C THR A 448 -9.55 -3.01 31.33
N LEU A 449 -9.58 -2.79 30.01
CA LEU A 449 -9.69 -1.44 29.44
C LEU A 449 -10.99 -0.75 29.87
N ALA A 450 -12.12 -1.45 29.82
CA ALA A 450 -13.40 -0.89 30.24
C ALA A 450 -13.41 -0.49 31.72
N ILE A 451 -12.96 -1.39 32.61
CA ILE A 451 -12.86 -1.11 34.04
C ILE A 451 -11.95 0.09 34.29
N ALA A 452 -10.78 0.13 33.66
CA ALA A 452 -9.81 1.22 33.84
C ALA A 452 -10.40 2.58 33.43
N MET A 453 -11.05 2.66 32.27
CA MET A 453 -11.63 3.92 31.78
C MET A 453 -12.82 4.36 32.63
N ASN A 454 -13.69 3.43 33.04
CA ASN A 454 -14.83 3.73 33.91
C ASN A 454 -14.38 4.26 35.28
N ARG A 455 -13.30 3.70 35.87
CA ARG A 455 -12.74 4.17 37.15
C ARG A 455 -12.26 5.62 37.11
N ILE A 456 -11.71 6.05 35.97
CA ILE A 456 -11.18 7.42 35.81
C ILE A 456 -12.19 8.38 35.17
N GLY A 457 -13.45 7.95 34.94
CA GLY A 457 -14.49 8.76 34.30
C GLY A 457 -14.26 9.04 32.81
N ALA A 458 -13.39 8.27 32.16
CA ALA A 458 -13.11 8.33 30.74
C ALA A 458 -13.95 7.29 29.98
N LYS A 459 -13.72 7.15 28.67
CA LYS A 459 -14.54 6.26 27.82
C LYS A 459 -13.74 5.10 27.23
N SER A 460 -14.31 3.90 27.27
CA SER A 460 -13.84 2.76 26.46
C SER A 460 -14.80 2.46 25.31
N ASN A 461 -14.32 1.75 24.30
CA ASN A 461 -15.07 1.46 23.08
C ASN A 461 -15.07 -0.05 22.80
N THR A 462 -16.24 -0.61 22.45
CA THR A 462 -16.43 -2.05 22.19
C THR A 462 -15.70 -2.58 20.96
N GLY A 463 -15.34 -1.70 20.03
CA GLY A 463 -15.03 -2.12 18.67
C GLY A 463 -16.20 -2.87 18.00
N GLU A 464 -15.89 -3.54 16.89
CA GLU A 464 -16.89 -4.19 16.03
C GLU A 464 -17.40 -5.55 16.55
N GLY A 465 -17.04 -5.94 17.77
CA GLY A 465 -17.19 -7.33 18.25
C GLY A 465 -18.48 -7.64 18.97
N GLY A 466 -19.33 -6.64 19.20
CA GLY A 466 -20.42 -6.71 20.19
C GLY A 466 -19.90 -6.62 21.63
N GLU A 467 -20.83 -6.68 22.59
CA GLU A 467 -20.52 -6.70 24.02
C GLU A 467 -21.47 -7.67 24.74
N ASP A 468 -20.94 -8.53 25.61
CA ASP A 468 -21.76 -9.47 26.38
C ASP A 468 -22.66 -8.69 27.37
N PRO A 469 -23.99 -8.92 27.37
CA PRO A 469 -24.91 -8.24 28.28
C PRO A 469 -24.59 -8.39 29.77
N GLN A 470 -23.89 -9.44 30.18
CA GLN A 470 -23.43 -9.58 31.57
C GLN A 470 -22.54 -8.42 32.02
N ARG A 471 -21.87 -7.73 31.07
CA ARG A 471 -21.02 -6.57 31.36
C ARG A 471 -21.80 -5.31 31.71
N PHE A 472 -23.12 -5.28 31.45
CA PHE A 472 -23.97 -4.12 31.76
C PHE A 472 -24.30 -4.02 33.25
N ILE A 473 -24.14 -5.13 33.98
CA ILE A 473 -24.33 -5.18 35.43
C ILE A 473 -22.99 -4.85 36.10
N PRO A 474 -22.94 -3.82 36.97
CA PRO A 474 -21.76 -3.53 37.77
C PRO A 474 -21.34 -4.73 38.62
N LEU A 475 -20.04 -4.88 38.85
CA LEU A 475 -19.50 -5.87 39.76
C LEU A 475 -19.78 -5.47 41.21
N ASP A 476 -19.74 -6.45 42.13
CA ASP A 476 -19.99 -6.23 43.56
C ASP A 476 -19.04 -5.20 44.19
N ASN A 477 -17.85 -5.02 43.62
CA ASN A 477 -16.86 -4.03 44.07
C ASN A 477 -17.10 -2.61 43.51
N GLY A 478 -18.18 -2.41 42.75
CA GLY A 478 -18.53 -1.13 42.10
C GLY A 478 -17.89 -0.90 40.74
N ASP A 479 -16.99 -1.77 40.28
CA ASP A 479 -16.43 -1.65 38.93
C ASP A 479 -17.47 -1.96 37.85
N SER A 480 -17.33 -1.31 36.70
CA SER A 480 -18.14 -1.60 35.53
C SER A 480 -17.29 -2.13 34.39
N LYS A 481 -17.71 -3.26 33.82
CA LYS A 481 -17.13 -3.84 32.61
C LYS A 481 -17.76 -3.29 31.33
N ARG A 482 -18.83 -2.50 31.42
CA ARG A 482 -19.55 -1.92 30.28
C ARG A 482 -18.65 -0.92 29.57
N SER A 483 -18.57 -1.00 28.25
CA SER A 483 -17.89 0.04 27.47
C SER A 483 -18.83 1.22 27.22
N ALA A 484 -18.39 2.44 27.49
CA ALA A 484 -19.23 3.64 27.32
C ALA A 484 -19.63 3.88 25.84
N ILE A 485 -18.69 3.65 24.92
CA ILE A 485 -18.90 3.82 23.48
C ILE A 485 -19.24 2.48 22.85
N LYS A 486 -20.35 2.43 22.13
CA LYS A 486 -20.80 1.27 21.36
C LYS A 486 -20.57 1.51 19.88
N GLN A 487 -19.76 0.67 19.24
CA GLN A 487 -19.50 0.78 17.81
C GLN A 487 -20.58 0.06 16.99
N VAL A 488 -20.99 0.69 15.89
CA VAL A 488 -21.84 0.12 14.84
C VAL A 488 -21.03 0.14 13.55
N ALA A 489 -20.59 -1.04 13.11
CA ALA A 489 -19.79 -1.24 11.89
C ALA A 489 -20.57 -2.08 10.86
N SER A 490 -20.07 -2.18 9.63
CA SER A 490 -20.75 -2.80 8.48
C SER A 490 -21.34 -4.19 8.74
N GLY A 491 -20.62 -5.07 9.45
CA GLY A 491 -21.08 -6.41 9.79
C GLY A 491 -22.19 -6.49 10.85
N ARG A 492 -22.49 -5.38 11.55
CA ARG A 492 -23.50 -5.29 12.63
C ARG A 492 -23.39 -6.38 13.71
N PHE A 493 -22.19 -6.92 13.92
CA PHE A 493 -21.98 -7.99 14.89
C PHE A 493 -22.34 -7.53 16.32
N GLY A 494 -23.22 -8.28 16.97
CA GLY A 494 -23.67 -8.00 18.34
C GLY A 494 -24.45 -6.69 18.51
N VAL A 495 -24.88 -6.05 17.42
CA VAL A 495 -25.69 -4.82 17.47
C VAL A 495 -27.14 -5.21 17.71
N THR A 496 -27.60 -5.07 18.95
CA THR A 496 -28.97 -5.34 19.38
C THR A 496 -29.59 -4.11 20.04
N SER A 497 -30.91 -4.11 20.26
CA SER A 497 -31.56 -3.03 21.02
C SER A 497 -30.96 -2.88 22.42
N GLU A 498 -30.71 -3.98 23.11
CA GLU A 498 -30.09 -3.98 24.45
C GLU A 498 -28.67 -3.41 24.43
N TYR A 499 -27.88 -3.74 23.40
CA TYR A 499 -26.54 -3.20 23.20
C TYR A 499 -26.56 -1.68 23.02
N LEU A 500 -27.49 -1.16 22.19
CA LEU A 500 -27.59 0.27 21.89
C LEU A 500 -28.11 1.11 23.05
N VAL A 501 -29.08 0.62 23.83
CA VAL A 501 -29.59 1.35 25.02
C VAL A 501 -28.58 1.41 26.17
N ASN A 502 -27.55 0.56 26.14
CA ASN A 502 -26.43 0.56 27.09
C ASN A 502 -25.21 1.35 26.59
N ALA A 503 -25.39 2.22 25.59
CA ALA A 503 -24.37 3.15 25.11
C ALA A 503 -24.53 4.53 25.75
N ASP A 504 -23.41 5.17 26.09
CA ASP A 504 -23.39 6.61 26.32
C ASP A 504 -23.16 7.35 24.99
N ASP A 505 -22.30 6.78 24.12
CA ASP A 505 -22.05 7.26 22.76
C ASP A 505 -22.18 6.09 21.75
N ILE A 506 -22.76 6.35 20.58
CA ILE A 506 -22.80 5.40 19.46
C ILE A 506 -21.81 5.87 18.38
N GLN A 507 -20.82 5.04 18.06
CA GLN A 507 -19.86 5.31 17.00
C GLN A 507 -20.22 4.54 15.74
N ILE A 508 -20.67 5.25 14.69
CA ILE A 508 -20.81 4.68 13.35
C ILE A 508 -19.41 4.61 12.72
N LYS A 509 -18.91 3.39 12.54
CA LYS A 509 -17.56 3.17 12.02
C LYS A 509 -17.56 3.06 10.50
N MET A 510 -17.30 4.17 9.83
CA MET A 510 -17.18 4.17 8.36
C MET A 510 -15.89 3.49 7.87
N ALA A 511 -14.77 3.71 8.56
CA ALA A 511 -13.45 3.17 8.17
C ALA A 511 -12.48 3.10 9.36
N GLN A 512 -11.31 2.52 9.15
CA GLN A 512 -10.17 2.56 10.08
C GLN A 512 -8.86 2.83 9.34
N GLY A 513 -7.91 3.53 9.97
CA GLY A 513 -6.65 3.93 9.34
C GLY A 513 -5.77 2.76 8.85
N ALA A 514 -5.82 1.60 9.50
CA ALA A 514 -4.99 0.45 9.10
C ALA A 514 -5.47 -0.26 7.80
N LYS A 515 -6.73 -0.07 7.42
CA LYS A 515 -7.31 -0.67 6.20
C LYS A 515 -8.55 0.11 5.76
N PRO A 516 -8.37 1.34 5.28
CA PRO A 516 -9.48 2.16 4.84
C PRO A 516 -10.13 1.57 3.59
N GLY A 517 -11.45 1.76 3.45
CA GLY A 517 -12.23 1.22 2.34
C GLY A 517 -12.47 -0.29 2.38
N GLU A 518 -12.15 -0.97 3.49
CA GLU A 518 -12.33 -2.40 3.70
C GLU A 518 -13.08 -2.72 4.99
N GLY A 519 -13.61 -3.94 5.08
CA GLY A 519 -14.28 -4.44 6.27
C GLY A 519 -13.34 -4.97 7.36
N GLY A 520 -13.87 -5.06 8.59
CA GLY A 520 -13.26 -5.81 9.68
C GLY A 520 -12.96 -7.27 9.31
N GLN A 521 -11.90 -7.83 9.89
CA GLN A 521 -11.49 -9.22 9.63
C GLN A 521 -11.19 -9.90 10.95
N LEU A 522 -11.78 -11.08 11.17
CA LEU A 522 -11.48 -11.96 12.30
C LEU A 522 -11.25 -13.39 11.76
N PRO A 523 -10.02 -13.93 11.88
CA PRO A 523 -9.72 -15.29 11.44
C PRO A 523 -10.61 -16.33 12.14
N GLY A 524 -11.04 -17.36 11.40
CA GLY A 524 -12.00 -18.36 11.90
C GLY A 524 -11.54 -19.08 13.17
N HIS A 525 -10.23 -19.34 13.31
CA HIS A 525 -9.67 -19.97 14.52
C HIS A 525 -9.74 -19.09 15.78
N LYS A 526 -10.06 -17.80 15.66
CA LYS A 526 -10.34 -16.90 16.79
C LYS A 526 -11.83 -16.77 17.10
N VAL A 527 -12.70 -17.35 16.28
CA VAL A 527 -14.16 -17.33 16.43
C VAL A 527 -14.59 -18.48 17.33
N TYR A 528 -14.18 -18.41 18.60
CA TYR A 528 -14.58 -19.35 19.64
C TYR A 528 -16.09 -19.31 19.89
N PRO A 529 -16.71 -20.36 20.49
CA PRO A 529 -18.15 -20.41 20.73
C PRO A 529 -18.72 -19.18 21.44
N TRP A 530 -17.99 -18.61 22.41
CA TRP A 530 -18.41 -17.40 23.13
C TRP A 530 -18.27 -16.11 22.30
N VAL A 531 -17.26 -16.01 21.43
CA VAL A 531 -17.13 -14.91 20.47
C VAL A 531 -18.25 -14.98 19.44
N ALA A 532 -18.51 -16.18 18.91
CA ALA A 532 -19.58 -16.45 17.97
C ALA A 532 -20.95 -16.13 18.56
N LYS A 533 -21.19 -16.51 19.83
CA LYS A 533 -22.41 -16.16 20.57
C LYS A 533 -22.61 -14.64 20.65
N THR A 534 -21.57 -13.89 21.01
CA THR A 534 -21.63 -12.42 21.12
C THR A 534 -21.91 -11.75 19.77
N ARG A 535 -21.39 -12.33 18.69
CA ARG A 535 -21.54 -11.80 17.32
C ARG A 535 -22.77 -12.33 16.57
N HIS A 536 -23.53 -13.26 17.18
CA HIS A 536 -24.58 -14.03 16.50
C HIS A 536 -24.08 -14.73 15.23
N SER A 537 -22.87 -15.29 15.27
CA SER A 537 -22.21 -15.95 14.14
C SER A 537 -21.97 -17.44 14.40
N THR A 538 -21.39 -18.13 13.42
CA THR A 538 -21.03 -19.55 13.52
C THR A 538 -19.61 -19.72 14.10
N PRO A 539 -19.40 -20.60 15.11
CA PRO A 539 -18.07 -20.91 15.63
C PRO A 539 -17.13 -21.45 14.55
N GLY A 540 -15.86 -21.04 14.57
CA GLY A 540 -14.82 -21.52 13.66
C GLY A 540 -14.84 -20.91 12.25
N VAL A 541 -15.90 -20.16 11.88
CA VAL A 541 -16.03 -19.53 10.56
C VAL A 541 -15.39 -18.15 10.56
N GLY A 542 -14.51 -17.86 9.61
CA GLY A 542 -13.88 -16.55 9.47
C GLY A 542 -14.91 -15.46 9.20
N LEU A 543 -14.77 -14.32 9.89
CA LEU A 543 -15.67 -13.17 9.76
C LEU A 543 -14.96 -12.05 9.02
N ILE A 544 -15.31 -11.88 7.75
CA ILE A 544 -14.91 -10.73 6.94
C ILE A 544 -16.16 -9.85 6.82
N SER A 545 -16.17 -8.68 7.42
CA SER A 545 -17.31 -7.76 7.29
C SER A 545 -17.39 -7.24 5.85
N PRO A 546 -18.58 -6.89 5.34
CA PRO A 546 -18.68 -6.13 4.09
C PRO A 546 -17.86 -4.84 4.19
N PRO A 547 -17.20 -4.36 3.12
CA PRO A 547 -16.59 -3.05 3.12
C PRO A 547 -17.60 -1.91 3.39
N PRO A 548 -18.78 -1.86 2.74
CA PRO A 548 -19.74 -0.79 3.00
C PRO A 548 -20.69 -1.12 4.14
N HIS A 549 -21.27 -0.07 4.70
CA HIS A 549 -22.55 -0.16 5.40
C HIS A 549 -23.65 -0.27 4.35
N HIS A 550 -24.38 -1.40 4.29
CA HIS A 550 -25.46 -1.60 3.30
C HIS A 550 -26.68 -0.68 3.50
N ASP A 551 -26.70 0.10 4.58
CA ASP A 551 -27.68 1.13 4.91
C ASP A 551 -27.10 2.56 4.77
N ILE A 552 -25.86 2.74 4.29
CA ILE A 552 -25.23 4.05 4.07
C ILE A 552 -24.55 4.07 2.70
N TYR A 553 -25.32 4.44 1.66
CA TYR A 553 -24.83 4.58 0.28
C TYR A 553 -24.70 6.03 -0.19
N SER A 554 -25.13 6.97 0.64
CA SER A 554 -24.98 8.40 0.45
C SER A 554 -25.02 9.10 1.81
N ILE A 555 -24.74 10.41 1.82
CA ILE A 555 -24.86 11.28 3.00
C ILE A 555 -26.28 11.29 3.60
#